data_AF-A0A0F9TAV1-F1
#
_entry.id   AF-A0A0F9TAV1-F1
#
_cell.length_a   1.000
_cell.length_b   1.000
_cell.length_c   1.000
_cell.angle_alpha   90.00
_cell.angle_beta   90.00
_cell.angle_gamma   90.00
#
_symmetry.space_group_name_H-M   'P 1'
#
loop_
_entity.id
_entity.type
_entity.pdbx_description
1 polymer ?
#
loop_
_entity_poly.entity_id
_entity_poly.type
_entity_poly.pdbx_seq_one_letter_code
_entity_poly.pdbx_strand_id
1 'polypeptide(L)'
;MLHKVDIPETYLLIIAVHGKMGDGELPDFMRMWAQKECRNLGISEKVSKLQNEKMIELKNRLSKVIGSENVNKIEVECKKAGKYLKNTS
;
A
#
# COMPACT_ATOMS: atom_id res chain seq x y z
N MET A 1 -9.88 8.05 -31.36
CA MET A 1 -9.04 8.83 -30.42
C MET A 1 -9.18 8.20 -29.04
N LEU A 2 -8.18 7.46 -28.57
CA LEU A 2 -8.10 7.11 -27.14
C LEU A 2 -7.48 8.34 -26.46
N HIS A 3 -8.28 9.07 -25.70
CA HIS A 3 -7.74 10.03 -24.75
C HIS A 3 -6.94 9.24 -23.72
N LYS A 4 -5.63 9.07 -23.95
CA LYS A 4 -4.70 8.58 -22.96
C LYS A 4 -4.62 9.68 -21.93
N VAL A 5 -5.40 9.54 -20.86
CA VAL A 5 -5.28 10.43 -19.70
C VAL A 5 -3.92 10.10 -19.11
N ASP A 6 -2.92 10.94 -19.40
CA ASP A 6 -1.61 10.84 -18.79
C ASP A 6 -1.74 11.28 -17.33
N ILE A 7 -2.01 10.30 -16.46
CA ILE A 7 -1.98 10.53 -15.02
C ILE A 7 -0.52 10.73 -14.62
N PRO A 8 -0.18 11.83 -13.93
CA PRO A 8 1.17 12.01 -13.41
C PRO A 8 1.59 10.85 -12.51
N GLU A 9 2.84 10.42 -12.63
CA GLU A 9 3.40 9.27 -11.90
C GLU A 9 3.09 9.34 -10.39
N THR A 10 3.23 10.53 -9.81
CA THR A 10 2.95 10.78 -8.38
C THR A 10 1.53 10.39 -7.98
N TYR A 11 0.53 10.75 -8.77
CA TYR A 11 -0.87 10.40 -8.49
C TYR A 11 -1.13 8.91 -8.69
N LEU A 12 -0.51 8.32 -9.70
CA LEU A 12 -0.60 6.88 -9.94
C LEU A 12 -0.03 6.08 -8.77
N LEU A 13 1.12 6.49 -8.23
CA LEU A 13 1.73 5.91 -7.04
C LEU A 13 0.84 6.08 -5.80
N ILE A 14 0.25 7.27 -5.61
CA ILE A 14 -0.67 7.52 -4.49
C ILE A 14 -1.87 6.56 -4.54
N ILE A 15 -2.50 6.42 -5.71
CA ILE A 15 -3.64 5.50 -5.88
C ILE A 15 -3.18 4.04 -5.66
N ALA A 16 -2.04 3.64 -6.23
CA ALA A 16 -1.53 2.28 -6.12
C ALA A 16 -1.18 1.88 -4.66
N VAL A 17 -0.72 2.83 -3.85
CA VAL A 17 -0.34 2.61 -2.45
C VAL A 17 -1.51 2.77 -1.49
N HIS A 18 -2.28 3.85 -1.61
CA HIS A 18 -3.31 4.19 -0.63
C HIS A 18 -4.71 3.76 -1.04
N GLY A 19 -4.99 3.62 -2.34
CA GLY A 19 -6.36 3.45 -2.84
C GLY A 19 -7.27 4.64 -2.52
N LYS A 20 -6.69 5.82 -2.30
CA LYS A 20 -7.39 7.06 -1.95
C LYS A 20 -6.84 8.24 -2.74
N MET A 21 -7.69 9.24 -2.95
CA MET A 21 -7.34 10.54 -3.53
C MET A 21 -7.91 11.61 -2.59
N GLY A 22 -7.05 12.20 -1.76
CA GLY A 22 -7.51 13.03 -0.64
C GLY A 22 -8.20 12.21 0.45
N ASP A 23 -9.30 12.74 1.00
CA ASP A 23 -10.09 12.08 2.06
C ASP A 23 -11.09 11.04 1.52
N GLY A 24 -11.27 10.98 0.19
CA GLY A 24 -12.18 10.05 -0.47
C GLY A 24 -11.56 8.66 -0.66
N GLU A 25 -12.31 7.62 -0.28
CA GLU A 25 -11.97 6.25 -0.65
C GLU A 25 -12.28 6.01 -2.12
N LEU A 26 -11.32 5.43 -2.85
CA LEU A 26 -11.57 4.97 -4.21
C LEU A 26 -12.03 3.52 -4.16
N PRO A 27 -12.85 3.09 -5.13
CA PRO A 27 -13.16 1.67 -5.29
C PRO A 27 -11.89 0.82 -5.43
N ASP A 28 -11.89 -0.39 -4.85
CA ASP A 28 -10.71 -1.27 -4.86
C ASP A 28 -10.16 -1.56 -6.28
N PHE A 29 -11.04 -1.58 -7.29
CA PHE A 29 -10.64 -1.79 -8.68
C PHE A 29 -9.69 -0.68 -9.18
N MET A 30 -9.82 0.56 -8.71
CA MET A 30 -8.94 1.67 -9.08
C MET A 30 -7.53 1.45 -8.54
N ARG A 31 -7.41 0.96 -7.29
CA ARG A 31 -6.11 0.59 -6.71
C ARG A 31 -5.47 -0.55 -7.50
N MET A 32 -6.22 -1.59 -7.85
CA MET A 32 -5.73 -2.71 -8.65
C MET A 32 -5.30 -2.28 -10.05
N TRP A 33 -6.08 -1.39 -10.68
CA TRP A 33 -5.75 -0.79 -11.96
C TRP A 33 -4.44 0.01 -11.86
N ALA A 34 -4.31 0.90 -10.88
CA ALA A 34 -3.10 1.71 -10.69
C ALA A 34 -1.85 0.84 -10.46
N GLN A 35 -1.97 -0.24 -9.66
CA GLN A 35 -0.88 -1.20 -9.47
C GLN A 35 -0.51 -1.94 -10.77
N LYS A 36 -1.50 -2.26 -11.61
CA LYS A 36 -1.25 -2.84 -12.94
C LYS A 36 -0.54 -1.84 -13.85
N GLU A 37 -0.96 -0.59 -13.88
CA GLU A 37 -0.29 0.44 -14.69
C GLU A 37 1.13 0.73 -14.18
N CYS A 38 1.37 0.77 -12.87
CA CYS A 38 2.73 0.86 -12.33
C CYS A 38 3.62 -0.30 -12.80
N ARG A 39 3.08 -1.51 -12.94
CA ARG A 39 3.80 -2.66 -13.52
C ARG A 39 4.08 -2.47 -15.00
N ASN A 40 3.09 -2.05 -15.77
CA ASN A 40 3.23 -1.80 -17.21
C ASN A 40 4.29 -0.72 -17.50
N LEU A 41 4.38 0.30 -16.64
CA LEU A 41 5.33 1.40 -16.75
C LEU A 41 6.72 1.09 -16.14
N GLY A 42 6.93 -0.09 -15.57
CA GLY A 42 8.21 -0.49 -14.98
C GLY A 42 8.55 0.22 -13.66
N ILE A 43 7.58 0.86 -13.01
CA ILE A 43 7.76 1.62 -11.76
C ILE A 43 7.30 0.86 -10.50
N SER A 44 7.10 -0.45 -10.60
CA SER A 44 6.68 -1.31 -9.48
C SER A 44 7.58 -1.20 -8.25
N GLU A 45 8.89 -1.04 -8.44
CA GLU A 45 9.82 -0.88 -7.34
C GLU A 45 9.55 0.41 -6.55
N LYS A 46 9.14 1.49 -7.22
CA LYS A 46 8.75 2.75 -6.57
C LYS A 46 7.51 2.55 -5.69
N VAL A 47 6.55 1.74 -6.14
CA VAL A 47 5.36 1.37 -5.35
C VAL A 47 5.78 0.64 -4.07
N SER A 48 6.59 -0.42 -4.21
CA SER A 48 7.08 -1.20 -3.07
C SER A 48 7.89 -0.36 -2.08
N LYS A 49 8.75 0.53 -2.58
CA LYS A 49 9.53 1.45 -1.76
C LYS A 49 8.63 2.38 -0.96
N LEU A 50 7.66 3.02 -1.61
CA LEU A 50 6.72 3.94 -0.96
C LEU A 50 5.83 3.22 0.07
N GLN A 51 5.38 2.00 -0.23
CA GLN A 51 4.66 1.16 0.74
C GLN A 51 5.50 0.87 1.99
N ASN A 52 6.78 0.53 1.82
CA ASN A 52 7.69 0.26 2.94
C ASN A 52 7.93 1.51 3.78
N GLU A 53 8.20 2.66 3.15
CA GLU A 53 8.38 3.94 3.84
C GLU A 53 7.15 4.30 4.67
N LYS A 54 5.95 4.15 4.09
CA LYS A 54 4.69 4.42 4.80
C LYS A 54 4.39 3.42 5.90
N MET A 55 4.75 2.16 5.74
CA MET A 55 4.65 1.16 6.80
C MET A 55 5.56 1.50 7.98
N ILE A 56 6.80 1.94 7.72
CA ILE A 56 7.73 2.39 8.76
C ILE A 56 7.18 3.63 9.47
N GLU A 57 6.66 4.60 8.73
CA GLU A 57 6.02 5.80 9.29
C GLU A 57 4.84 5.43 10.22
N LEU A 58 3.98 4.52 9.76
CA LEU A 58 2.84 4.02 10.53
C LEU A 58 3.30 3.31 11.81
N LYS A 59 4.30 2.43 11.72
CA LYS A 59 4.88 1.74 12.88
C LYS A 59 5.45 2.72 13.90
N ASN A 60 6.17 3.74 13.44
CA ASN A 60 6.73 4.78 14.31
C ASN A 60 5.63 5.57 15.02
N ARG A 61 4.55 5.91 14.30
CA ARG A 61 3.39 6.60 14.89
C ARG A 61 2.67 5.73 15.92
N LEU A 62 2.40 4.47 15.59
CA LEU A 62 1.76 3.53 16.52
C LEU A 62 2.62 3.30 17.77
N SER A 63 3.94 3.14 17.60
CA SER A 63 4.89 2.94 18.70
C SER A 63 4.84 4.08 19.71
N LYS A 64 4.64 5.32 19.26
CA LYS A 64 4.47 6.49 20.15
C LYS A 64 3.17 6.48 20.95
N VAL A 65 2.11 5.82 20.44
CA VAL A 65 0.78 5.82 21.07
C VAL A 65 0.61 4.62 22.01
N ILE A 66 0.97 3.42 21.55
CA ILE A 66 0.71 2.16 22.25
C ILE A 66 1.96 1.50 22.83
N GLY A 67 3.15 2.07 22.60
CA GLY A 67 4.43 1.50 23.00
C GLY A 67 4.99 0.51 21.97
N SER A 68 6.31 0.50 21.83
CA SER A 68 7.04 -0.33 20.86
C SER A 68 6.79 -1.83 21.04
N GLU A 69 6.66 -2.29 22.28
CA GLU A 69 6.39 -3.69 22.61
C GLU A 69 5.06 -4.18 22.05
N ASN A 70 4.02 -3.35 22.10
CA ASN A 70 2.70 -3.71 21.60
C ASN A 70 2.65 -3.71 20.08
N VAL A 71 3.38 -2.80 19.42
CA VAL A 71 3.55 -2.83 17.95
C VAL A 71 4.22 -4.14 17.50
N ASN A 72 5.26 -4.57 18.21
CA ASN A 72 5.95 -5.83 17.91
C ASN A 72 5.03 -7.05 18.08
N LYS A 73 4.21 -7.07 19.15
CA LYS A 73 3.21 -8.13 19.36
C LYS A 73 2.20 -8.18 18.20
N ILE A 74 1.66 -7.04 17.78
CA ILE A 74 0.74 -6.95 16.64
C ILE A 74 1.41 -7.48 15.36
N GLU A 75 2.67 -7.13 15.10
CA GLU A 75 3.38 -7.61 13.92
C GLU A 75 3.56 -9.13 13.92
N VAL A 76 3.88 -9.73 15.08
CA VAL A 76 4.00 -11.19 15.23
C VAL A 76 2.65 -11.87 14.95
N GLU A 77 1.56 -11.35 15.49
CA GLU A 77 0.22 -11.91 15.28
C GLU A 77 -0.24 -11.76 13.82
N CYS A 78 0.00 -10.61 13.17
CA CYS A 78 -0.27 -10.43 11.74
C CYS A 78 0.53 -11.41 10.87
N LYS A 79 1.81 -11.65 11.20
CA LYS A 79 2.66 -12.64 10.49
C LYS A 79 2.12 -14.06 10.66
N LYS A 80 1.63 -14.42 11.85
CA LYS A 80 0.98 -15.72 12.08
C LYS A 80 -0.29 -15.84 11.24
N ALA A 81 -1.19 -14.86 11.32
CA ALA A 81 -2.43 -14.85 10.53
C ALA A 81 -2.18 -14.95 9.02
N GLY A 82 -1.19 -14.24 8.49
CA GLY A 82 -0.80 -14.32 7.08
C GLY A 82 -0.25 -15.68 6.66
N LYS A 83 0.41 -16.43 7.56
CA LYS A 83 0.82 -17.82 7.29
C LYS A 83 -0.38 -18.76 7.22
N TYR A 84 -1.37 -18.58 8.09
CA TYR A 84 -2.59 -19.41 8.06
C TYR A 84 -3.39 -19.21 6.76
N LEU A 85 -3.48 -17.97 6.27
CA LEU A 85 -4.16 -17.64 5.01
C LEU A 85 -3.45 -18.21 3.77
N LYS A 86 -2.11 -18.30 3.78
CA LYS A 86 -1.34 -18.90 2.67
C LYS A 86 -1.42 -20.43 2.63
N ASN A 87 -1.70 -21.08 3.76
CA ASN A 87 -1.85 -22.53 3.86
C ASN A 87 -3.29 -23.01 3.58
N THR A 88 -4.21 -22.10 3.28
CA THR A 88 -5.62 -22.38 2.97
C THR A 88 -5.99 -22.04 1.52
N SER A 89 -5.00 -21.74 0.66
CA SER A 89 -5.14 -21.53 -0.79
C SER A 89 -4.45 -22.64 -1.58
#